data_AF-A0A348N3D6-F1
#
_entry.id   AF-A0A348N3D6-F1
#
_cell.length_a   1.000
_cell.length_b   1.000
_cell.length_c   1.000
_cell.angle_alpha   90.00
_cell.angle_beta   90.00
_cell.angle_gamma   90.00
#
_symmetry.space_group_name_H-M   'P 1'
#
loop_
_entity.id
_entity.type
_entity.pdbx_description
1 polymer ?
#
loop_
_entity_poly.entity_id
_entity_poly.type
_entity_poly.pdbx_seq_one_letter_code
_entity_poly.pdbx_strand_id
1 'polypeptide(L)' 'MDTYAWALAKTEQYEEAKRLLQQVVINAPEVAIFNYHLAYVYQKLGQDKQAKTLLIKAKSLAKEIESNTLVAQIDALL' A
#
# COMPACT_ATOMS: atom_id res chain seq x y z
N MET A 1 -8.61 10.76 2.72
CA MET A 1 -7.64 10.84 1.61
C MET A 1 -7.31 9.45 1.07
N ASP A 2 -6.92 8.50 1.93
CA ASP A 2 -6.65 7.11 1.55
C ASP A 2 -7.80 6.42 0.80
N THR A 3 -9.02 6.44 1.34
CA THR A 3 -10.20 5.81 0.69
C THR A 3 -10.43 6.29 -0.74
N TYR A 4 -10.26 7.59 -1.01
CA TYR A 4 -10.37 8.15 -2.36
C TYR A 4 -9.22 7.70 -3.26
N ALA A 5 -7.99 7.76 -2.76
CA ALA A 5 -6.82 7.32 -3.50
C ALA A 5 -6.84 5.81 -3.81
N TRP A 6 -7.44 5.02 -2.92
CA TRP A 6 -7.67 3.60 -3.15
C TRP A 6 -8.74 3.35 -4.21
N ALA A 7 -9.83 4.12 -4.22
CA ALA A 7 -10.81 4.05 -5.30
C ALA A 7 -10.17 4.37 -6.66
N LEU A 8 -9.32 5.40 -6.75
CA LEU A 8 -8.54 5.71 -7.95
C LEU A 8 -7.68 4.52 -8.39
N ALA A 9 -6.95 3.89 -7.46
CA ALA A 9 -6.15 2.70 -7.75
C ALA A 9 -6.99 1.53 -8.28
N LYS A 10 -8.21 1.34 -7.77
CA LYS A 10 -9.15 0.31 -8.24
C LYS A 10 -9.74 0.61 -9.62
N THR A 11 -9.78 1.88 -10.00
CA THR A 11 -10.17 2.33 -11.36
C THR A 11 -8.96 2.55 -12.28
N GLU A 12 -7.81 1.97 -11.94
CA GLU A 12 -6.57 2.00 -12.73
C GLU A 12 -5.95 3.40 -12.95
N GLN A 13 -6.39 4.40 -12.18
CA GLN A 13 -5.84 5.75 -12.18
C GLN A 13 -4.57 5.83 -11.32
N TYR A 14 -3.59 4.99 -11.66
CA TYR A 14 -2.44 4.68 -10.81
C TYR A 14 -1.55 5.89 -10.51
N GLU A 15 -1.30 6.77 -11.48
CA GLU A 15 -0.45 7.94 -11.25
C GLU A 15 -1.06 8.96 -10.29
N GLU A 16 -2.38 9.14 -10.33
CA GLU A 16 -3.07 10.01 -9.36
C GLU A 16 -3.15 9.34 -7.98
N ALA A 17 -3.50 8.05 -7.94
CA ALA A 17 -3.50 7.28 -6.72
C ALA A 17 -2.13 7.32 -6.02
N LYS A 18 -1.03 7.20 -6.78
CA LYS A 18 0.34 7.27 -6.27
C LYS A 18 0.61 8.59 -5.55
N ARG A 19 0.29 9.72 -6.19
CA ARG A 19 0.53 11.06 -5.59
C ARG A 19 -0.19 11.21 -4.25
N LEU A 20 -1.45 10.78 -4.17
CA LEU A 20 -2.25 10.89 -2.96
C LEU A 20 -1.80 9.90 -1.87
N LEU A 21 -1.53 8.65 -2.24
CA LEU A 21 -1.09 7.63 -1.30
C LEU A 21 0.32 7.91 -0.74
N GLN A 22 1.19 8.58 -1.50
CA GLN A 22 2.45 9.08 -0.97
C GLN A 22 2.23 10.05 0.19
N GLN A 23 1.27 10.98 0.08
CA GLN A 23 0.92 11.90 1.17
C GLN A 23 0.30 11.16 2.37
N VAL A 24 -0.56 10.16 2.11
CA VAL A 24 -1.14 9.32 3.17
C VAL A 24 -0.03 8.61 3.96
N VAL A 25 0.92 7.97 3.27
CA VAL A 25 2.03 7.25 3.93
C VAL A 25 3.00 8.20 4.63
N ILE A 26 3.23 9.41 4.11
CA ILE A 26 4.05 10.43 4.79
C ILE A 26 3.40 10.83 6.12
N ASN A 27 2.08 11.02 6.15
CA ASN A 27 1.36 11.50 7.33
C ASN A 27 1.10 10.42 8.38
N ALA A 28 1.01 9.15 7.98
CA ALA A 28 0.75 8.02 8.87
C ALA A 28 1.55 6.78 8.46
N PRO A 29 2.89 6.82 8.57
CA PRO A 29 3.79 5.78 8.06
C PRO A 29 3.67 4.42 8.78
N GLU A 30 3.13 4.39 9.99
CA GLU A 30 2.91 3.21 10.85
C GLU A 30 1.59 2.48 10.57
N VAL A 31 0.74 3.00 9.69
CA VAL A 31 -0.51 2.33 9.33
C VAL A 31 -0.26 1.30 8.23
N ALA A 32 -0.41 0.03 8.56
CA ALA A 32 -0.10 -1.10 7.67
C ALA A 32 -0.85 -1.01 6.32
N ILE A 33 -2.16 -0.75 6.35
CA ILE A 33 -3.00 -0.72 5.14
C ILE A 33 -2.61 0.41 4.19
N PHE A 34 -2.13 1.55 4.69
CA PHE A 34 -1.69 2.67 3.85
C PHE A 34 -0.40 2.33 3.08
N ASN A 35 0.54 1.67 3.75
CA ASN A 35 1.74 1.15 3.10
C ASN A 35 1.40 0.10 2.04
N TYR A 36 0.43 -0.78 2.32
CA TYR A 36 -0.07 -1.78 1.37
C TYR A 36 -0.71 -1.12 0.12
N HIS A 37 -1.59 -0.14 0.30
CA HIS A 37 -2.23 0.55 -0.83
C HIS A 37 -1.20 1.23 -1.75
N LEU A 38 -0.22 1.93 -1.18
CA LEU A 38 0.83 2.55 -1.98
C LEU A 38 1.71 1.50 -2.69
N ALA A 39 2.01 0.38 -2.01
CA ALA A 39 2.76 -0.70 -2.61
C ALA A 39 2.04 -1.35 -3.80
N TYR A 40 0.72 -1.57 -3.67
CA TYR A 40 -0.12 -2.06 -4.75
C TYR A 40 -0.02 -1.16 -5.99
N VAL A 41 -0.11 0.16 -5.80
CA VAL A 41 0.01 1.12 -6.90
C VAL A 41 1.39 1.10 -7.53
N TYR A 42 2.46 1.03 -6.73
CA TYR A 42 3.81 0.89 -7.27
C TYR A 42 3.99 -0.38 -8.10
N GLN A 43 3.44 -1.52 -7.68
CA GLN A 43 3.49 -2.76 -8.47
C GLN A 43 2.77 -2.59 -9.81
N LYS A 44 1.58 -1.95 -9.83
CA LYS A 44 0.83 -1.69 -11.07
C LYS A 44 1.55 -0.74 -12.04
N LEU A 45 2.47 0.08 -11.53
CA LEU A 45 3.33 0.96 -12.32
C LEU A 45 4.68 0.32 -12.69
N GLY A 46 4.92 -0.96 -12.36
CA GLY A 46 6.20 -1.65 -12.60
C GLY A 46 7.35 -1.16 -11.70
N GLN A 47 7.03 -0.50 -10.59
CA GLN A 47 8.00 0.06 -9.63
C GLN A 47 8.32 -0.95 -8.51
N ASP A 48 8.78 -2.14 -8.91
CA ASP A 48 8.85 -3.33 -8.05
C ASP A 48 9.72 -3.14 -6.80
N LYS A 49 10.82 -2.39 -6.91
CA LYS A 49 11.69 -2.09 -5.77
C LYS A 49 10.95 -1.30 -4.68
N GLN A 50 10.17 -0.30 -5.07
CA GLN A 50 9.41 0.52 -4.12
C GLN A 50 8.24 -0.27 -3.52
N ALA A 51 7.55 -1.06 -4.36
CA ALA A 51 6.48 -1.94 -3.92
C ALA A 51 6.98 -2.93 -2.85
N LYS A 52 8.09 -3.64 -3.13
CA LYS A 52 8.66 -4.64 -2.21
C LYS A 52 9.01 -4.04 -0.84
N THR A 53 9.67 -2.88 -0.82
CA THR A 53 10.02 -2.20 0.43
C THR A 53 8.78 -1.90 1.27
N LEU A 54 7.72 -1.38 0.64
CA LEU A 54 6.48 -1.05 1.34
C LEU A 54 5.68 -2.29 1.77
N LEU A 55 5.66 -3.36 0.98
CA LEU A 55 5.01 -4.63 1.36
C LEU A 55 5.68 -5.25 2.59
N ILE A 56 7.02 -5.24 2.64
CA ILE A 56 7.76 -5.73 3.82
C ILE A 56 7.38 -4.93 5.07
N LYS A 57 7.33 -3.60 4.96
CA LYS A 57 6.93 -2.73 6.06
C LYS A 57 5.47 -2.96 6.48
N ALA A 58 4.56 -3.02 5.51
CA ALA A 58 3.15 -3.30 5.75
C ALA A 58 2.95 -4.64 6.47
N LYS A 59 3.72 -5.69 6.08
CA LYS A 59 3.67 -7.01 6.71
C LYS A 59 4.14 -6.97 8.15
N SER A 60 5.23 -6.23 8.43
CA SER A 60 5.73 -6.05 9.79
C SER A 60 4.68 -5.41 10.69
N LEU A 61 4.08 -4.31 10.23
CA LEU A 61 3.06 -3.57 10.98
C LEU A 61 1.76 -4.37 11.15
N ALA A 62 1.34 -5.13 10.14
CA ALA A 62 0.12 -5.95 10.21
C ALA A 62 0.25 -7.13 11.19
N LYS A 63 1.45 -7.71 11.31
CA LYS A 63 1.75 -8.77 12.29
C LYS A 63 1.76 -8.26 13.72
N GLU A 64 2.22 -7.03 13.94
CA GLU A 64 2.18 -6.38 15.25
C GLU A 64 0.75 -6.15 15.75
N ILE A 65 -0.21 -5.98 14.82
CA ILE A 65 -1.63 -5.72 15.10
C ILE A 65 -2.48 -7.00 14.96
N GLU A 66 -1.88 -8.18 14.76
CA GLU A 66 -2.56 -9.49 14.53
C GLU A 66 -3.61 -9.50 13.41
N SER A 67 -3.48 -8.64 12.39
CA SER A 67 -4.44 -8.58 11.28
C SER A 67 -4.18 -9.64 10.21
N ASN A 68 -4.71 -10.85 10.44
CA ASN A 68 -4.51 -12.01 9.56
C ASN A 68 -5.00 -11.79 8.12
N THR A 69 -6.05 -11.00 7.91
CA THR A 69 -6.60 -10.71 6.58
C THR A 69 -5.66 -9.83 5.75
N LEU A 70 -5.04 -8.82 6.36
CA LEU A 70 -4.13 -7.92 5.64
C LEU A 70 -2.80 -8.62 5.31
N VAL A 71 -2.29 -9.47 6.21
CA VAL A 71 -1.09 -10.27 5.95
C VAL A 71 -1.27 -11.16 4.70
N ALA A 72 -2.42 -11.81 4.55
CA ALA A 72 -2.72 -12.63 3.38
C ALA A 72 -2.76 -11.82 2.07
N GLN A 73 -3.33 -10.60 2.11
CA GLN A 73 -3.36 -9.70 0.95
C GLN A 73 -1.96 -9.21 0.56
N ILE A 74 -1.09 -8.96 1.54
CA ILE A 74 0.30 -8.60 1.31
C ILE A 74 1.07 -9.76 0.68
N ASP A 75 0.86 -10.98 1.16
CA ASP A 75 1.55 -12.17 0.66
C ASP A 75 1.14 -12.53 -0.77
N ALA A 76 -0.05 -12.15 -1.22
CA ALA A 76 -0.46 -12.30 -2.62
C ALA A 76 0.25 -11.33 -3.59
N LEU A 77 0.95 -10.31 -3.09
CA LEU A 77 1.67 -9.31 -3.90
C LEU A 77 3.20 -9.41 -3.78
N LEU A 78 3.71 -10.27 -2.88
CA LEU A 78 5.14 -10.52 -2.62
C LEU A 78 5.67 -11.69 -3.47
#